data_AF-A0A174IIK9-F1
#
_entry.id   AF-A0A174IIK9-F1
#
_cell.length_a   1.000
_cell.length_b   1.000
_cell.length_c   1.000
_cell.angle_alpha   90.00
_cell.angle_beta   90.00
_cell.angle_gamma   90.00
#
_symmetry.space_group_name_H-M   'P 1'
#
loop_
_entity.id
_entity.type
_entity.pdbx_description
1 polymer ?
#
loop_
_entity_poly.entity_id
_entity_poly.type
_entity_poly.pdbx_seq_one_letter_code
_entity_poly.pdbx_strand_id
1 'polypeptide(L)'
;MIIRENIVDVEEYRLERMLECKEGSCKPEESIYFDLEHYVYKKPKCIGVFGACVYNKADNKIYVTQYMIENKNEVVEILLLAKRYFIRMKKSGKKTIVTFSGNNDFTVIKYLFNKYNIYFDFDKEFKSVDIQKEYEKDMNTSIGLKKLEKIFEIYREGDVISGSNLAKTFHKVLKDKEYIERMPKEKIETILQYNEQDVVNLYKIFVNWKKYINVESEDEENINIKEENVDIKLDENDIYNEEHSDEEIFELKDDKTVEKVIENQDIDDNIEEKEESSPEENIL
;
A
#
# COMPACT_ATOMS: atom_id res chain seq x y z
N MET A 1 -9.60 -15.73 -1.81
CA MET A 1 -8.70 -14.59 -2.01
C MET A 1 -8.41 -14.43 -3.49
N ILE A 2 -8.43 -13.20 -4.00
CA ILE A 2 -8.02 -12.92 -5.38
C ILE A 2 -6.50 -12.81 -5.44
N ILE A 3 -5.89 -13.55 -6.36
CA ILE A 3 -4.46 -13.48 -6.67
C ILE A 3 -4.33 -13.08 -8.14
N ARG A 4 -3.63 -11.99 -8.41
CA ARG A 4 -3.39 -11.48 -9.76
C ARG A 4 -1.91 -11.31 -10.00
N GLU A 5 -1.43 -11.88 -11.09
CA GLU A 5 -0.11 -11.64 -11.63
C GLU A 5 -0.28 -11.05 -13.03
N ASN A 6 0.40 -9.93 -13.29
CA ASN A 6 0.33 -9.23 -14.57
C ASN A 6 1.73 -8.86 -15.05
N ILE A 7 1.89 -8.71 -16.36
CA ILE A 7 3.14 -8.32 -17.01
C ILE A 7 2.87 -7.04 -17.78
N VAL A 8 3.63 -5.99 -17.48
CA VAL A 8 3.52 -4.68 -18.12
C VAL A 8 4.78 -4.42 -18.93
N ASP A 9 4.59 -4.10 -20.21
CA ASP A 9 5.67 -3.67 -21.09
C ASP A 9 6.15 -2.27 -20.70
N VAL A 10 7.46 -2.09 -20.63
CA VAL A 10 8.10 -0.81 -20.33
C VAL A 10 9.26 -0.54 -21.27
N GLU A 11 9.57 0.73 -21.46
CA GLU A 11 10.75 1.15 -22.20
C GLU A 11 12.04 0.83 -21.43
N GLU A 12 13.15 0.72 -22.17
CA GLU A 12 14.47 0.58 -21.58
C GLU A 12 14.80 1.83 -20.74
N TYR A 13 15.21 1.61 -19.50
CA TYR A 13 15.56 2.70 -18.60
C TYR A 13 17.02 3.13 -18.80
N ARG A 14 17.33 4.36 -18.39
CA ARG A 14 18.69 4.91 -18.43
C ARG A 14 19.18 5.20 -17.02
N LEU A 15 20.32 4.63 -16.63
CA LEU A 15 20.88 4.74 -15.28
C LEU A 15 21.07 6.22 -14.86
N GLU A 16 21.47 7.08 -15.79
CA GLU A 16 21.68 8.50 -15.56
C GLU A 16 20.40 9.29 -15.29
N ARG A 17 19.22 8.72 -15.54
CA ARG A 17 17.91 9.37 -15.31
C ARG A 17 17.25 8.98 -14.00
N MET A 18 17.78 7.96 -13.34
CA MET A 18 17.13 7.37 -12.18
C MET A 18 17.28 8.21 -10.92
N LEU A 19 16.38 7.98 -9.97
CA LEU A 19 16.49 8.49 -8.61
C LEU A 19 17.75 7.92 -7.94
N GLU A 20 18.56 8.78 -7.34
CA GLU A 20 19.73 8.36 -6.57
C GLU A 20 19.33 8.02 -5.13
N CYS A 21 19.66 6.81 -4.68
CA CYS A 21 19.52 6.47 -3.27
C CYS A 21 20.72 7.00 -2.48
N LYS A 22 20.48 7.49 -1.25
CA LYS A 22 21.52 7.98 -0.32
C LYS A 22 22.69 7.01 -0.08
N GLU A 23 22.47 5.70 -0.23
CA GLU A 23 23.48 4.66 0.00
C GLU A 23 24.09 4.09 -1.30
N GLY A 24 24.02 4.83 -2.40
CA GLY A 24 24.50 4.43 -3.73
C GLY A 24 23.36 4.05 -4.68
N SER A 25 23.66 3.85 -5.97
CA SER A 25 22.62 3.60 -6.99
C SER A 25 21.83 2.31 -6.71
N CYS A 26 20.54 2.40 -6.37
CA CYS A 26 19.65 1.24 -6.38
C CYS A 26 19.21 0.98 -7.81
N LYS A 27 19.58 -0.17 -8.38
CA LYS A 27 19.16 -0.53 -9.75
C LYS A 27 17.72 -1.05 -9.77
N PRO A 28 16.95 -0.86 -10.85
CA PRO A 28 15.56 -1.33 -10.89
C PRO A 28 15.46 -2.86 -10.79
N GLU A 29 16.46 -3.59 -11.30
CA GLU A 29 16.54 -5.05 -11.13
C GLU A 29 16.76 -5.51 -9.68
N GLU A 30 17.16 -4.63 -8.77
CA GLU A 30 17.36 -4.92 -7.34
C GLU A 30 16.23 -4.34 -6.46
N SER A 31 15.25 -3.67 -7.06
CA SER A 31 14.16 -2.98 -6.35
C SER A 31 12.84 -3.74 -6.42
N ILE A 32 12.04 -3.57 -5.37
CA ILE A 32 10.63 -3.92 -5.26
C ILE A 32 9.87 -2.60 -5.13
N TYR A 33 8.87 -2.38 -5.96
CA TYR A 33 7.94 -1.25 -5.82
C TYR A 33 6.71 -1.76 -5.09
N PHE A 34 6.31 -1.11 -4.02
CA PHE A 34 5.38 -1.65 -3.04
C PHE A 34 4.36 -0.61 -2.58
N ASP A 35 3.11 -1.02 -2.48
CA ASP A 35 1.98 -0.21 -2.03
C ASP A 35 0.88 -1.10 -1.42
N LEU A 36 0.13 -0.59 -0.45
CA LEU A 36 -0.99 -1.29 0.18
C LEU A 36 -2.27 -0.47 0.12
N GLU A 37 -3.37 -1.17 -0.17
CA GLU A 37 -4.70 -0.66 0.22
C GLU A 37 -5.09 -1.28 1.55
N HIS A 38 -5.36 -0.46 2.55
CA HIS A 38 -5.58 -0.93 3.92
C HIS A 38 -6.76 -0.26 4.61
N TYR A 39 -7.33 -0.95 5.60
CA TYR A 39 -8.37 -0.39 6.46
C TYR A 39 -7.89 -0.21 7.89
N VAL A 40 -8.03 1.02 8.39
CA VAL A 40 -7.66 1.43 9.75
C VAL A 40 -8.89 2.00 10.45
N TYR A 41 -9.18 1.52 11.65
CA TYR A 41 -10.17 2.12 12.54
C TYR A 41 -9.66 2.08 13.98
N LYS A 42 -9.17 3.23 14.45
CA LYS A 42 -8.35 3.43 15.67
C LYS A 42 -7.00 2.69 15.65
N LYS A 43 -6.97 1.47 15.10
CA LYS A 43 -5.81 0.60 14.87
C LYS A 43 -5.97 -0.10 13.51
N PRO A 44 -4.88 -0.51 12.84
CA PRO A 44 -4.98 -1.26 11.59
C PRO A 44 -5.81 -2.54 11.74
N LYS A 45 -6.73 -2.76 10.79
CA LYS A 45 -7.68 -3.89 10.82
C LYS A 45 -7.32 -4.96 9.80
N CYS A 46 -7.01 -4.56 8.57
CA CYS A 46 -6.57 -5.46 7.53
C CYS A 46 -5.77 -4.74 6.44
N ILE A 47 -5.02 -5.54 5.67
CA ILE A 47 -4.62 -5.20 4.31
C ILE A 47 -5.75 -5.67 3.41
N GLY A 48 -6.32 -4.75 2.65
CA GLY A 48 -7.33 -4.99 1.64
C GLY A 48 -6.73 -5.51 0.34
N VAL A 49 -5.71 -4.79 -0.15
CA VAL A 49 -4.88 -5.18 -1.31
C VAL A 49 -3.42 -5.07 -0.93
N PHE A 50 -2.67 -6.14 -1.19
CA PHE A 50 -1.22 -6.12 -1.27
C PHE A 50 -0.84 -5.89 -2.73
N GLY A 51 -0.07 -4.85 -3.03
CA GLY A 51 0.45 -4.59 -4.37
C GLY A 51 1.97 -4.54 -4.36
N ALA A 52 2.61 -5.26 -5.28
CA ALA A 52 4.03 -5.08 -5.52
C ALA A 52 4.39 -5.34 -6.99
N CYS A 53 5.42 -4.67 -7.49
CA CYS A 53 5.98 -4.97 -8.79
C CYS A 53 7.51 -5.00 -8.77
N VAL A 54 8.09 -5.74 -9.73
CA VAL A 54 9.54 -5.84 -9.93
C VAL A 54 9.88 -5.76 -11.41
N TYR A 55 10.97 -5.06 -11.73
CA TYR A 55 11.51 -5.06 -13.07
C TYR A 55 12.36 -6.32 -13.35
N ASN A 56 12.14 -6.92 -14.51
CA ASN A 56 12.92 -8.01 -15.06
C ASN A 56 13.76 -7.52 -16.24
N LYS A 57 15.08 -7.62 -16.07
CA LYS A 57 16.06 -7.16 -17.06
C LYS A 57 16.18 -8.10 -18.27
N ALA A 58 15.80 -9.36 -18.13
CA ALA A 58 15.96 -10.34 -19.20
C ALA A 58 15.03 -10.05 -20.39
N ASP A 59 13.86 -9.46 -20.12
CA ASP A 59 12.82 -9.20 -21.12
C ASP A 59 12.31 -7.75 -21.11
N ASN A 60 12.87 -6.88 -20.27
CA ASN A 60 12.49 -5.47 -20.12
C ASN A 60 11.02 -5.27 -19.70
N LYS A 61 10.53 -6.09 -18.77
CA LYS A 61 9.14 -6.03 -18.31
C LYS A 61 9.01 -5.79 -16.83
N ILE A 62 7.89 -5.23 -16.41
CA ILE A 62 7.47 -5.21 -15.01
C ILE A 62 6.58 -6.41 -14.75
N TYR A 63 6.87 -7.12 -13.67
CA TYR A 63 6.04 -8.20 -13.14
C TYR A 63 5.31 -7.67 -11.92
N VAL A 64 3.99 -7.61 -12.00
CA VAL A 64 3.10 -7.16 -10.94
C VAL A 64 2.54 -8.38 -10.21
N THR A 65 2.48 -8.31 -8.89
CA THR A 65 1.82 -9.30 -8.02
C THR A 65 0.86 -8.58 -7.09
N GLN A 66 -0.39 -9.02 -7.07
CA GLN A 66 -1.42 -8.48 -6.19
C GLN A 66 -2.17 -9.60 -5.46
N TYR A 67 -2.48 -9.34 -4.19
CA TYR A 67 -3.36 -10.18 -3.38
C TYR A 67 -4.48 -9.31 -2.81
N MET A 68 -5.74 -9.70 -3.00
CA MET A 68 -6.89 -8.96 -2.46
C MET A 68 -7.78 -9.89 -1.65
N ILE A 69 -8.07 -9.51 -0.41
CA ILE A 69 -8.96 -10.29 0.46
C ILE A 69 -10.40 -10.23 -0.06
N GLU A 70 -11.09 -11.35 0.03
CA GLU A 70 -12.48 -11.49 -0.34
C GLU A 70 -13.41 -11.50 0.88
N ASN A 71 -12.87 -11.82 2.05
CA ASN A 71 -13.60 -11.86 3.32
C ASN A 71 -12.67 -11.80 4.53
N LYS A 72 -13.24 -11.64 5.73
CA LYS A 72 -12.49 -11.51 6.99
C LYS A 72 -11.57 -12.68 7.35
N ASN A 73 -11.82 -13.89 6.86
CA ASN A 73 -11.01 -15.06 7.22
C ASN A 73 -9.63 -15.02 6.55
N GLU A 74 -9.47 -14.19 5.52
CA GLU A 74 -8.26 -14.09 4.69
C GLU A 74 -7.27 -13.04 5.21
N VAL A 75 -7.63 -12.30 6.28
CA VAL A 75 -6.81 -11.24 6.87
C VAL A 75 -5.43 -11.75 7.31
N VAL A 76 -5.35 -12.97 7.84
CA VAL A 76 -4.06 -13.57 8.22
C VAL A 76 -3.35 -14.16 7.00
N GLU A 77 -4.11 -14.73 6.06
CA GLU A 77 -3.56 -15.37 4.86
C GLU A 77 -2.81 -14.36 3.98
N ILE A 78 -3.34 -13.14 3.79
CA ILE A 78 -2.68 -12.11 2.97
C ILE A 78 -1.34 -11.69 3.59
N LEU A 79 -1.23 -11.68 4.92
CA LEU A 79 0.02 -11.37 5.62
C LEU A 79 1.07 -12.47 5.42
N LEU A 80 0.64 -13.74 5.44
CA LEU A 80 1.52 -14.88 5.15
C LEU A 80 2.00 -14.86 3.70
N LEU A 81 1.13 -14.50 2.75
CA LEU A 81 1.49 -14.32 1.34
C LEU A 81 2.45 -13.15 1.15
N ALA A 82 2.20 -12.00 1.78
CA ALA A 82 3.11 -10.85 1.76
C ALA A 82 4.50 -11.23 2.30
N LYS A 83 4.58 -11.91 3.46
CA LYS A 83 5.85 -12.41 4.01
C LYS A 83 6.57 -13.35 3.03
N ARG A 84 5.84 -14.31 2.43
CA ARG A 84 6.40 -15.25 1.44
C ARG A 84 6.92 -14.50 0.20
N TYR A 85 6.18 -13.49 -0.25
CA TYR A 85 6.57 -12.63 -1.36
C TYR A 85 7.92 -11.96 -1.08
N PHE A 86 8.06 -11.25 0.04
CA PHE A 86 9.31 -10.56 0.39
C PHE A 86 10.48 -11.53 0.57
N ILE A 87 10.28 -12.69 1.22
CA ILE A 87 11.32 -13.73 1.34
C ILE A 87 11.77 -14.21 -0.05
N ARG A 88 10.82 -14.47 -0.96
CA ARG A 88 11.12 -14.90 -2.33
C ARG A 88 11.89 -13.82 -3.08
N MET A 89 11.46 -12.56 -2.98
CA MET A 89 12.13 -11.44 -3.63
C MET A 89 13.56 -11.24 -3.11
N LYS A 90 13.77 -11.32 -1.79
CA LYS A 90 15.09 -11.27 -1.18
C LYS A 90 16.01 -12.36 -1.73
N LYS A 91 15.52 -13.61 -1.81
CA LYS A 91 16.26 -14.75 -2.38
C LYS A 91 16.59 -14.55 -3.87
N SER A 92 15.74 -13.84 -4.61
CA SER A 92 15.99 -13.49 -6.01
C SER A 92 16.96 -12.31 -6.21
N GLY A 93 17.54 -11.78 -5.12
CA GLY A 93 18.54 -10.71 -5.18
C GLY A 93 17.98 -9.30 -5.05
N LYS A 94 16.68 -9.14 -4.72
CA LYS A 94 16.12 -7.83 -4.40
C LYS A 94 16.67 -7.32 -3.07
N LYS A 95 17.00 -6.03 -3.01
CA LYS A 95 17.69 -5.37 -1.89
C LYS A 95 16.95 -4.14 -1.37
N THR A 96 16.13 -3.51 -2.21
CA THR A 96 15.46 -2.24 -1.90
C THR A 96 13.97 -2.38 -2.05
N ILE A 97 13.22 -1.78 -1.13
CA ILE A 97 11.78 -1.52 -1.27
C ILE A 97 11.61 -0.03 -1.54
N VAL A 98 10.92 0.28 -2.64
CA VAL A 98 10.56 1.63 -3.07
C VAL A 98 9.07 1.82 -2.83
N THR A 99 8.72 2.89 -2.14
CA THR A 99 7.33 3.25 -1.77
C THR A 99 7.06 4.71 -2.04
N PHE A 100 5.80 5.14 -1.90
CA PHE A 100 5.42 6.54 -1.82
C PHE A 100 4.72 6.79 -0.49
N SER A 101 5.27 7.64 0.38
CA SER A 101 4.74 7.82 1.74
C SER A 101 4.68 6.52 2.55
N GLY A 102 5.63 5.61 2.32
CA GLY A 102 5.55 4.22 2.79
C GLY A 102 5.63 4.04 4.30
N ASN A 103 5.88 5.10 5.07
CA ASN A 103 5.76 5.06 6.53
C ASN A 103 4.37 4.53 6.96
N ASN A 104 3.30 4.92 6.25
CA ASN A 104 1.95 4.46 6.54
C ASN A 104 1.79 2.94 6.29
N ASP A 105 2.18 2.48 5.10
CA ASP A 105 2.12 1.05 4.73
C ASP A 105 2.93 0.16 5.67
N PHE A 106 4.17 0.58 5.97
CA PHE A 106 5.04 -0.14 6.90
C PHE A 106 4.46 -0.18 8.31
N THR A 107 3.87 0.91 8.78
CA THR A 107 3.20 0.95 10.09
C THR A 107 2.05 -0.05 10.13
N VAL A 108 1.22 -0.09 9.10
CA VAL A 108 0.09 -1.02 8.99
C VAL A 108 0.53 -2.47 8.97
N ILE A 109 1.45 -2.85 8.07
CA ILE A 109 1.88 -4.25 7.94
C ILE A 109 2.69 -4.71 9.15
N LYS A 110 3.59 -3.89 9.70
CA LYS A 110 4.35 -4.22 10.93
C LYS A 110 3.40 -4.40 12.12
N TYR A 111 2.39 -3.54 12.27
CA TYR A 111 1.38 -3.69 13.31
C TYR A 111 0.61 -5.01 13.17
N LEU A 112 0.13 -5.33 11.96
CA LEU A 112 -0.62 -6.57 11.73
C LEU A 112 0.26 -7.81 11.89
N PHE A 113 1.52 -7.76 11.46
CA PHE A 113 2.49 -8.83 11.69
C PHE A 113 2.68 -9.10 13.18
N ASN A 114 2.88 -8.06 13.99
CA ASN A 114 3.00 -8.20 15.44
C ASN A 114 1.71 -8.76 16.05
N LYS A 115 0.54 -8.23 15.67
CA LYS A 115 -0.77 -8.69 16.16
C LYS A 115 -1.01 -10.18 15.92
N TYR A 116 -0.58 -10.70 14.78
CA TYR A 116 -0.75 -12.11 14.39
C TYR A 116 0.51 -12.97 14.60
N ASN A 117 1.48 -12.47 15.37
CA ASN A 117 2.74 -13.16 15.69
C ASN A 117 3.54 -13.65 14.46
N ILE A 118 3.54 -12.85 13.40
CA ILE A 118 4.28 -13.10 12.15
C ILE A 118 5.62 -12.34 12.22
N TYR A 119 6.70 -13.06 12.49
CA TYR A 119 8.03 -12.44 12.52
C TYR A 119 8.56 -12.16 11.10
N PHE A 120 8.83 -10.89 10.79
CA PHE A 120 9.58 -10.44 9.61
C PHE A 120 10.09 -9.02 9.84
N ASP A 121 11.39 -8.79 9.64
CA ASP A 121 12.03 -7.50 9.91
C ASP A 121 12.42 -6.81 8.60
N PHE A 122 11.53 -5.93 8.11
CA PHE A 122 11.74 -5.22 6.85
C PHE A 122 13.03 -4.40 6.83
N ASP A 123 13.39 -3.78 7.97
CA ASP A 123 14.50 -2.85 8.06
C ASP A 123 15.85 -3.59 8.07
N LYS A 124 15.88 -4.83 8.55
CA LYS A 124 17.04 -5.72 8.41
C LYS A 124 17.17 -6.33 7.01
N GLU A 125 16.04 -6.64 6.38
CA GLU A 125 16.03 -7.36 5.11
C GLU A 125 16.19 -6.46 3.89
N PHE A 126 15.75 -5.21 3.95
CA PHE A 126 15.74 -4.31 2.80
C PHE A 126 16.13 -2.88 3.15
N LYS A 127 16.73 -2.20 2.18
CA LYS A 127 16.82 -0.74 2.17
C LYS A 127 15.46 -0.16 1.82
N SER A 128 15.09 0.97 2.41
CA SER A 128 13.85 1.68 2.10
C SER A 128 14.14 2.96 1.34
N VAL A 129 13.37 3.20 0.27
CA VAL A 129 13.39 4.44 -0.52
C VAL A 129 11.96 4.95 -0.59
N ASP A 130 11.72 6.13 0.00
CA ASP A 130 10.42 6.79 -0.03
C ASP A 130 10.47 7.95 -1.04
N ILE A 131 9.76 7.78 -2.16
CA ILE A 131 9.74 8.73 -3.27
C ILE A 131 9.23 10.11 -2.81
N GLN A 132 8.27 10.16 -1.87
CA GLN A 132 7.75 11.44 -1.38
C GLN A 132 8.85 12.20 -0.62
N LYS A 133 9.61 11.49 0.23
CA LYS A 133 10.73 12.09 0.98
C LYS A 133 11.88 12.51 0.07
N GLU A 134 12.13 11.79 -1.02
CA GLU A 134 13.13 12.24 -2.01
C GLU A 134 12.64 13.50 -2.76
N TYR A 135 11.36 13.56 -3.15
CA TYR A 135 10.78 14.77 -3.75
C TYR A 135 10.89 15.98 -2.81
N GLU A 136 10.55 15.80 -1.53
CA GLU A 136 10.63 16.87 -0.51
C GLU A 136 12.04 17.42 -0.34
N LYS A 137 13.07 16.58 -0.46
CA LYS A 137 14.47 17.01 -0.39
C LYS A 137 14.88 17.85 -1.59
N ASP A 138 14.44 17.46 -2.79
CA ASP A 138 14.81 18.14 -4.02
C ASP A 138 14.01 19.44 -4.21
N MET A 139 12.74 19.47 -3.78
CA MET A 139 11.81 20.57 -4.08
C MET A 139 11.39 21.41 -2.85
N ASN A 140 11.83 21.06 -1.64
CA ASN A 140 11.42 21.71 -0.38
C ASN A 140 9.89 21.82 -0.18
N THR A 141 9.12 20.91 -0.79
CA THR A 141 7.66 20.88 -0.67
C THR A 141 7.14 19.44 -0.75
N SER A 142 6.04 19.17 -0.06
CA SER A 142 5.40 17.86 -0.07
C SER A 142 4.22 17.83 -1.05
N ILE A 143 4.09 16.73 -1.78
CA ILE A 143 2.98 16.50 -2.71
C ILE A 143 2.46 15.07 -2.56
N GLY A 144 1.24 14.82 -3.07
CA GLY A 144 0.69 13.47 -3.18
C GLY A 144 1.02 12.82 -4.52
N LEU A 145 0.90 11.48 -4.59
CA LEU A 145 1.30 10.68 -5.75
C LEU A 145 0.63 11.16 -7.05
N LYS A 146 -0.68 11.45 -7.02
CA LYS A 146 -1.42 11.96 -8.18
C LYS A 146 -0.88 13.28 -8.75
N LYS A 147 -0.33 14.15 -7.88
CA LYS A 147 0.32 15.40 -8.33
C LYS A 147 1.70 15.11 -8.90
N LEU A 148 2.46 14.19 -8.28
CA LEU A 148 3.77 13.77 -8.76
C LEU A 148 3.66 13.10 -10.14
N GLU A 149 2.68 12.22 -10.33
CA GLU A 149 2.41 11.58 -11.62
C GLU A 149 2.17 12.59 -12.74
N LYS A 150 1.45 13.69 -12.46
CA LYS A 150 1.26 14.77 -13.44
C LYS A 150 2.58 15.44 -13.84
N ILE A 151 3.50 15.64 -12.89
CA ILE A 151 4.84 16.19 -13.17
C ILE A 151 5.61 15.26 -14.11
N PHE A 152 5.44 13.94 -13.91
CA PHE A 152 6.09 12.89 -14.70
C PHE A 152 5.31 12.53 -15.99
N GLU A 153 4.27 13.29 -16.33
CA GLU A 153 3.41 13.05 -17.50
C GLU A 153 2.80 11.63 -17.52
N ILE A 154 2.54 11.08 -16.33
CA ILE A 154 1.87 9.79 -16.15
C ILE A 154 0.37 10.03 -16.07
N TYR A 155 -0.36 9.46 -17.03
CA TYR A 155 -1.81 9.48 -17.07
C TYR A 155 -2.35 8.14 -16.59
N ARG A 156 -3.28 8.19 -15.62
CA ARG A 156 -3.97 7.00 -15.13
C ARG A 156 -5.08 6.57 -16.06
N GLU A 157 -5.27 5.27 -16.18
CA GLU A 157 -6.41 4.63 -16.83
C GLU A 157 -7.51 4.33 -15.78
N GLY A 158 -8.77 4.46 -16.19
CA GLY A 158 -9.93 4.12 -15.35
C GLY A 158 -10.40 5.21 -14.41
N ASP A 159 -11.41 4.88 -13.61
CA ASP A 159 -12.11 5.82 -12.75
C ASP A 159 -11.29 6.23 -11.52
N VAL A 160 -11.54 7.46 -11.05
CA VAL A 160 -10.87 7.98 -9.85
C VAL A 160 -11.42 7.28 -8.60
N ILE A 161 -10.58 6.47 -7.96
CA ILE A 161 -10.86 5.94 -6.63
C ILE A 161 -10.19 6.82 -5.55
N SER A 162 -10.91 7.03 -4.44
CA SER A 162 -10.36 7.60 -3.21
C SER A 162 -10.03 6.52 -2.20
N GLY A 163 -8.95 6.70 -1.43
CA GLY A 163 -8.60 5.79 -0.33
C GLY A 163 -9.70 5.66 0.72
N SER A 164 -10.52 6.69 0.94
CA SER A 164 -11.69 6.64 1.82
C SER A 164 -12.77 5.66 1.34
N ASN A 165 -12.99 5.58 0.02
CA ASN A 165 -13.93 4.63 -0.56
C ASN A 165 -13.39 3.19 -0.50
N LEU A 166 -12.07 3.01 -0.63
CA LEU A 166 -11.40 1.72 -0.46
C LEU A 166 -11.50 1.25 0.99
N ALA A 167 -11.21 2.12 1.97
CA ALA A 167 -11.37 1.82 3.39
C ALA A 167 -12.81 1.39 3.73
N LYS A 168 -13.83 2.10 3.25
CA LYS A 168 -15.25 1.71 3.40
C LYS A 168 -15.56 0.37 2.74
N THR A 169 -14.94 0.09 1.59
CA THR A 169 -15.10 -1.19 0.89
C THR A 169 -14.54 -2.33 1.74
N PHE A 170 -13.30 -2.21 2.24
CA PHE A 170 -12.69 -3.25 3.07
C PHE A 170 -13.36 -3.39 4.45
N HIS A 171 -13.90 -2.31 5.01
CA HIS A 171 -14.77 -2.41 6.18
C HIS A 171 -15.97 -3.35 5.95
N LYS A 172 -16.64 -3.23 4.78
CA LYS A 172 -17.76 -4.11 4.40
C LYS A 172 -17.29 -5.55 4.20
N VAL A 173 -16.14 -5.76 3.54
CA VAL A 173 -15.50 -7.09 3.37
C VAL A 173 -15.22 -7.77 4.72
N LEU A 174 -14.87 -7.00 5.75
CA LEU A 174 -14.64 -7.55 7.09
C LEU A 174 -15.94 -7.89 7.84
N LYS A 175 -17.04 -7.18 7.58
CA LYS A 175 -18.33 -7.41 8.24
C LYS A 175 -19.15 -8.51 7.58
N ASP A 176 -19.10 -8.60 6.25
CA ASP A 176 -19.91 -9.49 5.45
C ASP A 176 -19.04 -10.38 4.56
N LYS A 177 -19.11 -11.69 4.80
CA LYS A 177 -18.31 -12.70 4.10
C LYS A 177 -18.69 -12.87 2.62
N GLU A 178 -19.93 -12.54 2.26
CA GLU A 178 -20.46 -12.68 0.89
C GLU A 178 -20.46 -11.33 0.15
N TYR A 179 -19.91 -10.26 0.76
CA TYR A 179 -19.94 -8.92 0.18
C TYR A 179 -19.27 -8.86 -1.19
N ILE A 180 -18.16 -9.58 -1.36
CA ILE A 180 -17.41 -9.62 -2.62
C ILE A 180 -18.16 -10.37 -3.71
N GLU A 181 -18.89 -11.43 -3.37
CA GLU A 181 -19.72 -12.19 -4.32
C GLU A 181 -20.84 -11.32 -4.90
N ARG A 182 -21.34 -10.35 -4.12
CA ARG A 182 -22.36 -9.39 -4.53
C ARG A 182 -21.79 -8.11 -5.16
N MET A 183 -20.47 -7.94 -5.13
CA MET A 183 -19.82 -6.76 -5.69
C MET A 183 -19.77 -6.87 -7.23
N PRO A 184 -20.10 -5.80 -7.98
CA PRO A 184 -19.89 -5.79 -9.42
C PRO A 184 -18.43 -6.11 -9.77
N LYS A 185 -18.21 -7.02 -10.73
CA LYS A 185 -16.87 -7.42 -11.15
C LYS A 185 -16.01 -6.24 -11.61
N GLU A 186 -16.64 -5.28 -12.28
CA GLU A 186 -16.01 -4.03 -12.70
C GLU A 186 -15.40 -3.27 -11.52
N LYS A 187 -16.08 -3.20 -10.37
CA LYS A 187 -15.57 -2.53 -9.18
C LYS A 187 -14.34 -3.24 -8.60
N ILE A 188 -14.32 -4.57 -8.60
CA ILE A 188 -13.14 -5.35 -8.18
C ILE A 188 -11.97 -5.04 -9.12
N GLU A 189 -12.23 -5.02 -10.43
CA GLU A 189 -11.21 -4.69 -11.43
C GLU A 189 -10.68 -3.26 -11.26
N THR A 190 -11.54 -2.27 -10.98
CA THR A 190 -11.10 -0.89 -10.75
C THR A 190 -10.18 -0.80 -9.53
N ILE A 191 -10.46 -1.55 -8.45
CA ILE A 191 -9.61 -1.59 -7.24
C ILE A 191 -8.23 -2.18 -7.57
N LEU A 192 -8.19 -3.32 -8.28
CA LEU A 192 -6.94 -3.97 -8.66
C LEU A 192 -6.16 -3.12 -9.66
N GLN A 193 -6.81 -2.52 -10.65
CA GLN A 193 -6.18 -1.63 -11.63
C GLN A 193 -5.64 -0.35 -10.97
N TYR A 194 -6.34 0.20 -9.97
CA TYR A 194 -5.87 1.36 -9.22
C TYR A 194 -4.54 1.06 -8.50
N ASN A 195 -4.49 -0.03 -7.74
CA ASN A 195 -3.27 -0.43 -7.02
C ASN A 195 -2.15 -0.91 -7.97
N GLU A 196 -2.48 -1.55 -9.09
CA GLU A 196 -1.49 -1.92 -10.12
C GLU A 196 -0.82 -0.67 -10.69
N GLN A 197 -1.61 0.36 -11.01
CA GLN A 197 -1.08 1.63 -11.48
C GLN A 197 -0.20 2.31 -10.44
N ASP A 198 -0.58 2.29 -9.17
CA ASP A 198 0.26 2.87 -8.11
C ASP A 198 1.66 2.24 -8.12
N VAL A 199 1.78 0.91 -8.02
CA VAL A 199 3.09 0.24 -7.99
C VAL A 199 3.87 0.36 -9.30
N VAL A 200 3.21 0.35 -10.46
CA VAL A 200 3.86 0.54 -11.77
C VAL A 200 4.34 1.97 -11.93
N ASN A 201 3.58 2.95 -11.44
CA ASN A 201 3.93 4.36 -11.53
C ASN A 201 5.11 4.68 -10.61
N LEU A 202 5.25 4.02 -9.45
CA LEU A 202 6.46 4.11 -8.64
C LEU A 202 7.71 3.73 -9.45
N TYR A 203 7.66 2.64 -10.24
CA TYR A 203 8.77 2.30 -11.15
C TYR A 203 9.02 3.40 -12.17
N LYS A 204 7.98 3.87 -12.87
CA LYS A 204 8.11 4.87 -13.94
C LYS A 204 8.71 6.17 -13.42
N ILE A 205 8.28 6.61 -12.24
CA ILE A 205 8.82 7.78 -11.53
C ILE A 205 10.28 7.54 -11.17
N PHE A 206 10.57 6.39 -10.55
CA PHE A 206 11.91 6.05 -10.09
C PHE A 206 12.94 6.05 -11.23
N VAL A 207 12.61 5.49 -12.39
CA VAL A 207 13.56 5.38 -13.51
C VAL A 207 13.70 6.64 -14.35
N ASN A 208 12.75 7.58 -14.23
CA ASN A 208 12.75 8.85 -14.97
C ASN A 208 12.99 10.07 -14.09
N TRP A 209 13.36 9.89 -12.82
CA TRP A 209 13.49 10.97 -11.82
C TRP A 209 14.15 12.24 -12.36
N LYS A 210 15.41 12.14 -12.78
CA LYS A 210 16.22 13.27 -13.25
C LYS A 210 15.79 13.83 -14.60
N LYS A 211 14.87 13.16 -15.32
CA LYS A 211 14.26 13.76 -16.51
C LYS A 211 13.31 14.90 -16.12
N TYR A 212 12.62 14.76 -14.99
CA TYR A 212 11.55 15.65 -14.55
C TYR A 212 11.92 16.49 -13.33
N ILE A 213 12.83 15.98 -12.50
CA ILE A 213 13.33 16.62 -11.28
C ILE A 213 14.78 17.04 -11.56
N ASN A 214 14.96 18.25 -12.10
CA ASN A 214 16.27 18.88 -12.27
C ASN A 214 16.35 20.11 -11.38
N VAL A 215 17.35 20.13 -10.49
CA VAL A 215 17.60 21.23 -9.54
C VAL A 215 18.57 22.27 -10.14
N GLU A 216 18.93 22.18 -11.42
CA GLU A 216 19.83 23.15 -12.07
C GLU A 216 19.11 24.48 -12.36
N SER A 217 19.33 25.42 -11.43
CA SER A 217 19.31 26.89 -11.49
C SER A 217 18.06 27.61 -12.05
N GLU A 218 17.44 28.39 -11.16
CA GLU A 218 16.74 29.67 -11.41
C GLU A 218 16.26 29.92 -12.84
N ASP A 219 14.98 29.63 -13.10
CA ASP A 219 14.15 30.51 -13.89
C ASP A 219 12.78 30.64 -13.21
N GLU A 220 12.47 31.86 -12.80
CA GLU A 220 11.16 32.31 -12.33
C GLU A 220 10.12 32.24 -13.45
N GLU A 221 9.76 31.07 -13.94
CA GLU A 221 8.54 30.91 -14.71
C GLU A 221 7.41 30.47 -13.78
N ASN A 222 6.66 31.49 -13.34
CA ASN A 222 5.32 31.40 -12.78
C ASN A 222 4.54 30.22 -13.38
N ILE A 223 4.43 29.12 -12.63
CA ILE A 223 3.43 28.08 -12.88
C ILE A 223 2.07 28.71 -12.56
N ASN A 224 1.53 29.42 -13.54
CA ASN A 224 0.23 30.04 -13.50
C ASN A 224 -0.82 28.95 -13.71
N ILE A 225 -1.17 28.24 -12.63
CA ILE A 225 -2.32 27.33 -12.63
C ILE A 225 -3.57 28.22 -12.73
N LYS A 226 -4.11 28.36 -13.95
CA LYS A 226 -5.46 28.88 -14.12
C LYS A 226 -6.41 27.88 -13.48
N GLU A 227 -6.99 28.26 -12.35
CA GLU A 227 -8.18 27.65 -11.79
C GLU A 227 -9.33 27.85 -12.77
N GLU A 228 -9.58 26.86 -13.63
CA GLU A 228 -10.88 26.74 -14.28
C GLU A 228 -11.83 26.06 -13.28
N ASN A 229 -12.69 26.87 -12.67
CA ASN A 229 -13.87 26.40 -11.92
C ASN A 229 -14.74 25.57 -12.86
N VAL A 230 -14.68 24.24 -12.72
CA VAL A 230 -15.67 23.35 -13.32
C VAL A 230 -16.73 23.08 -12.25
N ASP A 231 -17.89 23.72 -12.43
CA ASP A 231 -19.10 23.42 -11.69
C ASP A 231 -19.48 21.95 -11.89
N ILE A 232 -19.22 21.11 -10.88
CA ILE A 232 -19.73 19.75 -10.83
C ILE A 232 -21.17 19.83 -10.34
N LYS A 233 -22.12 19.58 -11.25
CA LYS A 233 -23.51 19.32 -10.90
C LYS A 233 -23.57 18.03 -10.06
N LEU A 234 -23.96 18.19 -8.81
CA LEU A 234 -24.36 17.10 -7.92
C LEU A 234 -25.70 16.58 -8.43
N ASP A 235 -25.75 15.32 -8.88
CA ASP A 235 -27.01 14.62 -9.04
C ASP A 235 -27.52 14.23 -7.65
N GLU A 236 -28.51 14.99 -7.18
CA GLU A 236 -29.31 14.69 -6.01
C GLU A 236 -30.27 13.54 -6.36
N ASN A 237 -29.89 12.30 -6.09
CA ASN A 237 -30.83 11.21 -5.83
C ASN A 237 -30.08 10.03 -5.20
N ASP A 238 -29.99 10.04 -3.87
CA ASP A 238 -30.09 8.83 -3.04
C ASP A 238 -30.22 9.28 -1.57
N ILE A 239 -31.43 9.68 -1.20
CA ILE A 239 -31.81 9.91 0.20
C ILE A 239 -32.42 8.63 0.78
N TYR A 240 -32.03 8.37 2.03
CA TYR A 240 -32.59 7.48 3.07
C TYR A 240 -32.04 6.04 3.07
N ASN A 241 -31.35 5.58 4.12
CA ASN A 241 -31.67 5.73 5.54
C ASN A 241 -30.43 5.82 6.44
N GLU A 242 -30.48 6.76 7.38
CA GLU A 242 -29.56 6.91 8.51
C GLU A 242 -29.78 5.78 9.52
N GLU A 243 -28.72 5.01 9.80
CA GLU A 243 -28.42 4.65 11.18
C GLU A 243 -27.00 5.15 11.47
N HIS A 244 -26.94 6.11 12.39
CA HIS A 244 -25.72 6.72 12.89
C HIS A 244 -24.77 5.67 13.50
N SER A 245 -23.54 5.65 13.02
CA SER A 245 -22.39 5.52 13.91
C SER A 245 -21.28 6.42 13.38
N ASP A 246 -20.97 7.47 14.13
CA ASP A 246 -19.87 8.39 13.85
C ASP A 246 -18.54 7.60 13.85
N GLU A 247 -18.07 7.23 12.66
CA GLU A 247 -16.77 6.60 12.47
C GLU A 247 -15.83 7.60 11.79
N GLU A 248 -15.11 8.38 12.59
CA GLU A 248 -13.97 9.18 12.12
C GLU A 248 -12.87 8.26 11.60
N ILE A 249 -12.58 8.37 10.31
CA ILE A 249 -11.42 7.76 9.64
C ILE A 249 -10.20 8.58 10.03
N PHE A 250 -9.24 7.96 10.72
CA PHE A 250 -8.03 8.63 11.20
C PHE A 250 -6.86 8.38 10.25
N GLU A 251 -6.32 9.45 9.65
CA GLU A 251 -5.00 9.43 9.03
C GLU A 251 -3.93 9.54 10.14
N LEU A 252 -3.07 8.54 10.27
CA LEU A 252 -1.98 8.57 11.26
C LEU A 252 -0.90 9.56 10.80
N LYS A 253 -0.73 10.67 11.54
CA LYS A 253 0.38 11.63 11.36
C LYS A 253 1.52 11.37 12.38
N ASP A 254 2.74 11.26 11.84
CA ASP A 254 4.08 11.49 12.40
C ASP A 254 4.61 10.73 13.66
N ASP A 255 5.57 9.83 13.38
CA ASP A 255 6.92 9.57 13.93
C ASP A 255 7.28 9.66 15.43
N LYS A 256 6.43 10.10 16.38
CA LYS A 256 6.85 10.18 17.81
C LYS A 256 5.92 9.52 18.84
N THR A 257 4.77 9.01 18.42
CA THR A 257 3.79 8.40 19.33
C THR A 257 3.91 6.88 19.46
N VAL A 258 4.64 6.20 18.55
CA VAL A 258 4.69 4.73 18.53
C VAL A 258 5.58 4.15 19.63
N GLU A 259 6.70 4.79 19.99
CA GLU A 259 7.57 4.28 21.07
C GLU A 259 6.86 4.31 22.45
N LYS A 260 5.94 5.25 22.68
CA LYS A 260 5.20 5.34 23.96
C LYS A 260 4.03 4.36 24.10
N VAL A 261 3.52 3.79 23.01
CA VAL A 261 2.40 2.84 23.07
C VAL A 261 2.88 1.40 23.30
N ILE A 262 4.17 1.13 23.07
CA ILE A 262 4.77 -0.21 23.24
C ILE A 262 5.03 -0.54 24.73
N GLU A 263 5.13 0.46 25.62
CA GLU A 263 5.46 0.22 27.04
C GLU A 263 4.26 -0.04 27.98
N ASN A 264 3.01 0.14 27.54
CA ASN A 264 1.83 -0.11 28.39
C ASN A 264 0.94 -1.20 27.79
N GLN A 265 1.32 -2.46 28.00
CA GLN A 265 0.38 -3.59 27.94
C GLN A 265 0.33 -4.25 29.31
N ASP A 266 -0.56 -3.72 30.17
CA ASP A 266 -1.13 -4.52 31.23
C ASP A 266 -2.09 -5.53 30.60
N ILE A 267 -1.87 -6.76 31.04
CA ILE A 267 -2.61 -7.98 30.76
C ILE A 267 -4.01 -7.82 31.32
N ASP A 268 -5.03 -7.93 30.48
CA ASP A 268 -6.30 -8.55 30.86
C ASP A 268 -7.12 -8.79 29.60
N ASP A 269 -7.29 -10.06 29.26
CA ASP A 269 -8.53 -10.58 28.70
C ASP A 269 -8.61 -12.06 29.10
N ASN A 270 -9.33 -12.29 30.18
CA ASN A 270 -9.74 -13.59 30.69
C ASN A 270 -10.39 -14.41 29.55
N ILE A 271 -9.81 -15.57 29.26
CA ILE A 271 -10.53 -16.66 28.62
C ILE A 271 -10.84 -17.68 29.72
N GLU A 272 -12.09 -17.69 30.15
CA GLU A 272 -12.67 -18.75 30.97
C GLU A 272 -12.64 -20.07 30.17
N GLU A 273 -11.79 -21.01 30.59
CA GLU A 273 -11.93 -22.42 30.20
C GLU A 273 -12.92 -23.12 31.13
N LYS A 274 -14.12 -23.39 30.59
CA LYS A 274 -15.00 -24.51 30.94
C LYS A 274 -15.07 -25.36 29.68
N GLU A 275 -15.14 -26.69 29.69
CA GLU A 275 -15.23 -27.76 30.67
C GLU A 275 -14.78 -29.00 29.87
N GLU A 276 -14.21 -30.02 30.48
CA GLU A 276 -14.85 -31.35 30.49
C GLU A 276 -14.00 -32.36 31.26
N SER A 277 -14.68 -32.96 32.23
CA SER A 277 -14.22 -34.08 33.04
C SER A 277 -14.55 -35.38 32.31
N SER A 278 -13.64 -36.35 32.35
CA SER A 278 -14.03 -37.76 32.27
C SER A 278 -13.04 -38.62 33.06
N PRO A 279 -13.50 -39.75 33.61
CA PRO A 279 -13.00 -40.27 34.86
C PRO A 279 -11.92 -41.35 34.72
N GLU A 280 -11.19 -41.51 35.82
CA GLU A 280 -10.27 -42.62 36.12
C GLU A 280 -10.95 -43.99 35.96
N GLU A 281 -10.27 -44.93 35.31
CA GLU A 281 -10.34 -46.35 35.66
C GLU A 281 -8.93 -46.97 35.68
N ASN A 282 -8.45 -47.19 36.90
CA ASN A 282 -7.38 -48.13 37.25
C ASN A 282 -7.88 -49.56 37.09
N ILE A 283 -7.20 -50.42 36.31
CA ILE A 283 -7.16 -51.87 36.58
C ILE A 283 -5.79 -52.44 36.15
N LEU A 284 -5.08 -52.97 37.16
CA LEU A 284 -3.97 -53.94 37.22
C LEU A 284 -2.80 -53.89 36.22
#